data_AF-A0A353FMS9-F1
#
_entry.id   AF-A0A353FMS9-F1
#
_cell.length_a   1.000
_cell.length_b   1.000
_cell.length_c   1.000
_cell.angle_alpha   90.00
_cell.angle_beta   90.00
_cell.angle_gamma   90.00
#
_symmetry.space_group_name_H-M   'P 1'
#
loop_
_entity.id
_entity.type
_entity.pdbx_description
1 polymer ?
#
loop_
_entity_poly.entity_id
_entity_poly.type
_entity_poly.pdbx_seq_one_letter_code
_entity_poly.pdbx_strand_id
1 'polypeptide(L)'
;MTSSSSIFESELSVDDTAAALEAAAAEANWGHLATHDLAARMAARGIHFPVPVRIVEICHPEYANGVLSDDLEISAAMPCRVAIFEKEGKTWMSTILPSKILPHYSMGENGNAAGET
;
A
#
# COMPACT_ATOMS: atom_id res chain seq x y z
N MET A 1 -9.10 -18.96 -7.62
CA MET A 1 -9.19 -17.65 -6.94
C MET A 1 -7.90 -16.90 -7.23
N THR A 2 -7.89 -16.05 -8.25
CA THR A 2 -6.74 -15.16 -8.52
C THR A 2 -6.76 -14.07 -7.46
N SER A 3 -5.78 -14.09 -6.54
CA SER A 3 -5.61 -13.03 -5.54
C SER A 3 -5.44 -11.68 -6.24
N SER A 4 -6.22 -10.67 -5.85
CA SER A 4 -6.13 -9.30 -6.38
C SER A 4 -4.90 -8.53 -5.88
N SER A 5 -4.11 -9.15 -4.99
CA SER A 5 -2.95 -8.55 -4.34
C SER A 5 -1.67 -9.26 -4.78
N SER A 6 -0.63 -8.48 -5.08
CA SER A 6 0.75 -8.99 -5.21
C SER A 6 1.35 -9.16 -3.82
N ILE A 7 2.15 -10.21 -3.64
CA ILE A 7 2.91 -10.45 -2.40
C ILE A 7 4.39 -10.61 -2.69
N PHE A 8 5.23 -10.06 -1.82
CA PHE A 8 6.69 -10.10 -1.92
C PHE A 8 7.27 -10.50 -0.56
N GLU A 9 8.27 -11.37 -0.52
CA GLU A 9 8.96 -11.75 0.71
C GLU A 9 10.04 -10.71 1.06
N SER A 10 10.26 -10.45 2.35
CA SER A 10 11.36 -9.62 2.86
C SER A 10 12.21 -10.43 3.85
N GLU A 11 13.52 -10.25 3.78
CA GLU A 11 14.47 -10.84 4.74
C GLU A 11 14.56 -10.03 6.06
N LEU A 12 13.92 -8.87 6.13
CA LEU A 12 13.92 -7.98 7.28
C LEU A 12 12.73 -8.26 8.21
N SER A 13 12.77 -7.72 9.43
CA SER A 13 11.60 -7.75 10.32
C SER A 13 10.48 -6.86 9.79
N VAL A 14 9.23 -7.03 10.25
CA VAL A 14 8.10 -6.19 9.82
C VAL A 14 8.37 -4.70 10.01
N ASP A 15 8.96 -4.30 11.14
CA ASP A 15 9.27 -2.90 11.43
C ASP A 15 10.43 -2.38 10.55
N ASP A 16 11.47 -3.19 10.34
CA ASP A 16 12.60 -2.82 9.48
C ASP A 16 12.20 -2.75 8.00
N THR A 17 11.34 -3.65 7.52
CA THR A 17 10.77 -3.60 6.17
C THR A 17 9.93 -2.33 5.99
N ALA A 18 9.14 -1.93 7.01
CA ALA A 18 8.37 -0.70 6.95
C ALA A 18 9.28 0.53 6.86
N ALA A 19 10.30 0.63 7.71
CA ALA A 19 11.28 1.71 7.65
C ALA A 19 12.05 1.75 6.32
N ALA A 20 12.44 0.59 5.79
CA ALA A 20 13.11 0.48 4.50
C ALA A 20 12.19 0.92 3.34
N LEU A 21 10.91 0.59 3.38
CA LEU A 21 9.93 1.04 2.40
C LEU A 21 9.72 2.56 2.46
N GLU A 22 9.62 3.14 3.65
CA GLU A 22 9.52 4.59 3.85
C GLU A 22 10.75 5.33 3.27
N ALA A 23 11.96 4.80 3.53
CA ALA A 23 13.19 5.34 2.97
C ALA A 23 13.24 5.22 1.44
N ALA A 24 12.92 4.05 0.90
CA ALA A 24 12.89 3.82 -0.55
C ALA A 24 11.85 4.71 -1.26
N ALA A 25 10.69 4.93 -0.65
CA ALA A 25 9.68 5.85 -1.16
C ALA A 25 10.23 7.28 -1.23
N ALA A 26 10.88 7.76 -0.17
CA ALA A 26 11.50 9.08 -0.16
C ALA A 26 12.60 9.22 -1.23
N GLU A 27 13.47 8.22 -1.38
CA GLU A 27 14.51 8.17 -2.43
C GLU A 27 13.92 8.21 -3.84
N ALA A 28 12.75 7.58 -4.04
CA ALA A 28 12.02 7.57 -5.30
C ALA A 28 11.18 8.85 -5.54
N ASN A 29 11.24 9.87 -4.66
CA ASN A 29 10.39 11.06 -4.67
C ASN A 29 8.88 10.77 -4.49
N TRP A 30 8.55 9.67 -3.83
CA TRP A 30 7.20 9.40 -3.35
C TRP A 30 7.04 10.01 -1.95
N GLY A 31 5.87 10.59 -1.71
CA GLY A 31 5.52 11.08 -0.38
C GLY A 31 5.14 9.92 0.53
N HIS A 32 5.70 9.89 1.74
CA HIS A 32 5.16 9.11 2.86
C HIS A 32 4.04 9.90 3.53
N LEU A 33 2.87 9.27 3.70
CA LEU A 33 1.69 9.91 4.30
C LEU A 33 1.47 9.45 5.73
N ALA A 34 1.52 8.14 5.95
CA ALA A 34 1.27 7.54 7.26
C ALA A 34 1.81 6.11 7.33
N THR A 35 2.14 5.68 8.54
CA THR A 35 2.36 4.27 8.86
C THR A 35 1.43 3.88 10.01
N HIS A 36 0.63 2.83 9.79
CA HIS A 36 -0.36 2.34 10.75
C HIS A 36 0.10 1.03 11.38
N ASP A 37 0.23 1.01 12.70
CA ASP A 37 0.40 -0.22 13.48
C ASP A 37 -0.98 -0.82 13.80
N LEU A 38 -1.44 -1.78 13.00
CA LEU A 38 -2.77 -2.37 13.20
C LEU A 38 -2.85 -3.20 14.48
N ALA A 39 -1.78 -3.92 14.82
CA ALA A 39 -1.74 -4.75 16.02
C ALA A 39 -1.87 -3.87 17.29
N ALA A 40 -1.13 -2.76 17.38
CA ALA A 40 -1.23 -1.81 18.48
C ALA A 40 -2.59 -1.09 18.51
N ARG A 41 -3.13 -0.69 17.34
CA ARG A 41 -4.46 -0.06 17.25
C ARG A 41 -5.57 -0.98 17.76
N MET A 42 -5.50 -2.27 17.46
CA MET A 42 -6.43 -3.28 17.99
C MET A 42 -6.21 -3.52 19.49
N ALA A 43 -4.95 -3.64 19.93
CA ALA A 43 -4.60 -3.85 21.33
C ALA A 43 -5.10 -2.72 22.24
N ALA A 44 -5.04 -1.47 21.77
CA ALA A 44 -5.60 -0.30 22.46
C ALA A 44 -7.12 -0.40 22.71
N ARG A 45 -7.82 -1.28 22.00
CA ARG A 45 -9.25 -1.58 22.16
C ARG A 45 -9.50 -2.94 22.82
N GLY A 46 -8.48 -3.57 23.39
CA GLY A 46 -8.57 -4.88 24.04
C GLY A 46 -8.67 -6.07 23.06
N ILE A 47 -8.39 -5.85 21.77
CA ILE A 47 -8.42 -6.90 20.75
C ILE A 47 -6.98 -7.36 20.51
N HIS A 48 -6.67 -8.60 20.88
CA HIS A 48 -5.35 -9.18 20.62
C HIS A 48 -5.26 -9.69 19.18
N PHE A 49 -4.25 -9.23 18.46
CA PHE A 49 -3.87 -9.78 17.16
C PHE A 49 -2.45 -10.36 17.27
N PRO A 50 -2.23 -11.61 16.85
CA PRO A 50 -1.06 -12.38 17.28
C PRO A 50 0.24 -12.05 16.55
N VAL A 51 0.18 -11.36 15.41
CA VAL A 51 1.34 -11.08 14.57
C VAL A 51 1.47 -9.58 14.28
N PRO A 52 2.69 -9.05 14.11
CA PRO A 52 2.87 -7.66 13.71
C PRO A 52 2.29 -7.41 12.32
N VAL A 53 1.60 -6.27 12.17
CA VAL A 53 1.07 -5.78 10.90
C VAL A 53 1.24 -4.28 10.83
N ARG A 54 1.89 -3.82 9.76
CA ARG A 54 2.03 -2.40 9.40
C ARG A 54 1.30 -2.15 8.09
N ILE A 55 0.71 -0.97 7.96
CA ILE A 55 0.28 -0.45 6.65
C ILE A 55 1.04 0.84 6.43
N VAL A 56 1.84 0.90 5.36
CA VAL A 56 2.54 2.10 4.93
C VAL A 56 1.75 2.72 3.78
N GLU A 57 1.45 4.00 3.91
CA GLU A 57 0.79 4.82 2.90
C GLU A 57 1.82 5.69 2.18
N ILE A 58 1.92 5.50 0.86
CA ILE A 58 2.80 6.26 -0.01
C ILE A 58 2.02 6.85 -1.20
N CYS A 59 2.53 7.94 -1.76
CA CYS A 59 1.87 8.63 -2.87
C CYS A 59 2.90 9.19 -3.84
N HIS A 60 2.70 8.94 -5.13
CA HIS A 60 3.37 9.68 -6.20
C HIS A 60 2.44 10.81 -6.67
N PRO A 61 2.78 12.09 -6.41
CA PRO A 61 1.86 13.21 -6.66
C PRO A 61 1.40 13.32 -8.12
N GLU A 62 2.28 13.02 -9.08
CA GLU A 62 1.95 13.11 -10.51
C GLU A 62 0.95 12.03 -10.94
N TYR A 63 1.11 10.79 -10.47
CA TYR A 63 0.14 9.73 -10.74
C TYR A 63 -1.19 9.99 -10.03
N ALA A 64 -1.13 10.45 -8.77
CA ALA A 64 -2.32 10.82 -8.01
C ALA A 64 -3.13 11.92 -8.73
N ASN A 65 -2.46 12.97 -9.22
CA ASN A 65 -3.11 14.04 -9.97
C ASN A 65 -3.79 13.53 -11.24
N GLY A 66 -3.13 12.66 -12.02
CA GLY A 66 -3.72 12.09 -13.23
C GLY A 66 -4.98 11.28 -12.94
N VAL A 67 -4.89 10.37 -11.97
CA VAL A 67 -6.00 9.48 -11.59
C VAL A 67 -7.17 10.26 -10.97
N LEU A 68 -6.90 11.23 -10.10
CA LEU A 68 -7.94 12.09 -9.50
C LEU A 68 -8.60 13.05 -10.51
N SER A 69 -7.90 13.39 -11.61
CA SER A 69 -8.46 14.23 -12.67
C SER A 69 -9.48 13.49 -13.53
N ASP A 70 -9.35 12.17 -13.64
CA ASP A 70 -10.27 11.33 -14.40
C ASP A 70 -11.55 11.01 -13.60
N ASP A 71 -11.40 10.57 -12.35
CA ASP A 71 -12.53 10.23 -11.47
C ASP A 71 -12.17 10.52 -10.01
N LEU A 72 -12.85 11.48 -9.38
CA LEU A 72 -12.57 11.85 -7.99
C LEU A 72 -12.98 10.76 -6.98
N GLU A 73 -13.92 9.86 -7.33
CA GLU A 73 -14.40 8.80 -6.43
C GLU A 73 -13.31 7.77 -6.12
N ILE A 74 -12.28 7.66 -6.98
CA ILE A 74 -11.11 6.80 -6.71
C ILE A 74 -10.30 7.24 -5.48
N SER A 75 -10.48 8.48 -5.01
CA SER A 75 -9.88 8.94 -3.76
C SER A 75 -10.21 8.02 -2.56
N ALA A 76 -11.33 7.29 -2.60
CA ALA A 76 -11.69 6.28 -1.60
C ALA A 76 -10.77 5.04 -1.60
N ALA A 77 -10.06 4.77 -2.70
CA ALA A 77 -9.08 3.71 -2.83
C ALA A 77 -7.64 4.18 -2.57
N MET A 78 -7.42 5.50 -2.52
CA MET A 78 -6.13 6.16 -2.29
C MET A 78 -5.90 6.40 -0.79
N PRO A 79 -4.65 6.68 -0.35
CA PRO A 79 -3.39 6.58 -1.11
C PRO A 79 -2.99 5.13 -1.40
N CYS A 80 -1.86 4.93 -2.11
CA CYS A 80 -1.30 3.60 -2.30
C CYS A 80 -0.90 3.02 -0.95
N ARG A 81 -1.37 1.79 -0.66
CA ARG A 81 -1.14 1.10 0.61
C ARG A 81 -0.32 -0.16 0.40
N VAL A 82 0.74 -0.30 1.18
CA VAL A 82 1.52 -1.54 1.28
C VAL A 82 1.35 -2.09 2.69
N ALA A 83 0.74 -3.27 2.80
CA ALA A 83 0.64 -4.01 4.05
C ALA A 83 1.91 -4.84 4.26
N ILE A 84 2.48 -4.80 5.45
CA ILE A 84 3.69 -5.55 5.83
C ILE A 84 3.32 -6.36 7.07
N PHE A 85 3.52 -7.67 7.02
CA PHE A 85 3.05 -8.57 8.07
C PHE A 85 3.90 -9.82 8.16
N GLU A 86 3.86 -10.46 9.32
CA GLU A 86 4.45 -11.78 9.48
C GLU A 86 3.43 -12.87 9.09
N LYS A 87 3.88 -13.83 8.29
CA LYS A 87 3.14 -15.05 7.96
C LYS A 87 4.12 -16.21 7.88
N GLU A 88 3.83 -17.29 8.62
CA GLU A 88 4.65 -18.51 8.65
C GLU A 88 6.11 -18.23 9.06
N GLY A 89 6.32 -17.31 10.00
CA GLY A 89 7.64 -16.92 10.51
C GLY A 89 8.48 -16.10 9.53
N LYS A 90 7.88 -15.60 8.45
CA LYS A 90 8.51 -14.75 7.44
C LYS A 90 7.79 -13.43 7.30
N THR A 91 8.52 -12.37 6.95
CA THR A 91 7.96 -11.06 6.65
C THR A 91 7.51 -11.00 5.19
N TRP A 92 6.30 -10.50 4.98
CA TRP A 92 5.71 -10.33 3.65
C TRP A 92 5.21 -8.91 3.47
N MET A 93 5.34 -8.41 2.25
CA MET A 93 4.68 -7.20 1.78
C MET A 93 3.54 -7.58 0.85
N SER A 94 2.40 -6.90 0.95
CA SER A 94 1.29 -7.04 0.03
C SER A 94 0.73 -5.69 -0.39
N THR A 95 0.40 -5.55 -1.67
CA THR A 95 -0.19 -4.34 -2.22
C THR A 95 -1.31 -4.69 -3.20
N ILE A 96 -2.29 -3.81 -3.32
CA ILE A 96 -3.29 -3.86 -4.38
C ILE A 96 -2.69 -3.17 -5.59
N LEU A 97 -2.58 -3.88 -6.71
CA LEU A 97 -2.09 -3.29 -7.95
C LEU A 97 -3.11 -2.27 -8.48
N PRO A 98 -2.69 -1.04 -8.84
CA PRO A 98 -3.58 -0.05 -9.44
C PRO A 98 -4.35 -0.61 -10.65
N SER A 99 -3.68 -1.41 -11.49
CA SER A 99 -4.30 -2.07 -12.66
C SER A 99 -5.46 -3.01 -12.33
N LYS A 100 -5.61 -3.44 -11.07
CA LYS A 100 -6.72 -4.28 -10.61
C LYS A 100 -7.90 -3.48 -10.06
N ILE A 101 -7.67 -2.24 -9.63
CA ILE A 101 -8.71 -1.41 -9.01
C ILE A 101 -9.22 -0.32 -9.96
N LEU A 102 -8.34 0.25 -10.78
CA LEU A 102 -8.68 1.30 -11.75
C LEU A 102 -9.83 0.92 -12.71
N PRO A 103 -9.96 -0.33 -13.22
CA PRO A 103 -11.08 -0.69 -14.10
C PRO A 103 -12.46 -0.64 -13.44
N HIS A 104 -12.54 -0.48 -12.12
CA HIS A 104 -13.79 -0.29 -11.39
C HIS A 104 -14.22 1.18 -11.28
N TYR A 105 -13.41 2.11 -11.77
CA TYR A 105 -13.66 3.55 -11.80
C TYR A 105 -13.76 4.05 -13.24
N SER A 106 -14.32 5.25 -13.42
CA SER A 106 -14.48 5.87 -14.73
C SER A 106 -13.16 6.50 -15.21
N MET A 107 -12.19 5.67 -15.59
CA MET A 107 -10.90 6.14 -16.09
C MET A 107 -11.00 6.71 -17.51
N GLY A 108 -10.40 7.88 -17.75
CA GLY A 108 -10.23 8.47 -19.08
C GLY A 108 -9.02 7.90 -19.82
N GLU A 109 -8.80 8.30 -21.08
CA GLU A 109 -7.61 7.88 -21.87
C GLU A 109 -6.26 8.32 -21.23
N ASN A 110 -6.29 9.25 -20.28
CA ASN A 110 -5.11 9.75 -19.56
C ASN A 110 -4.77 8.94 -18.29
N GLY A 111 -5.62 7.98 -17.89
CA GLY A 111 -5.51 7.20 -16.66
C GLY A 111 -4.43 6.12 -16.63
N ASN A 112 -3.40 6.22 -17.48
CA ASN A 112 -2.30 5.25 -17.51
C ASN A 112 -1.33 5.47 -16.33
N ALA A 113 -1.80 5.20 -15.10
CA ALA A 113 -0.94 4.91 -13.95
C ALA A 113 -0.76 3.39 -13.74
N ALA A 114 -1.35 2.58 -14.62
CA ALA A 114 -1.44 1.12 -14.49
C ALA A 114 -0.26 0.36 -15.14
N GLY A 115 0.64 1.07 -15.83
CA GLY A 115 1.57 0.48 -16.81
C GLY A 115 3.06 0.44 -16.45
N GLU A 116 3.51 0.95 -15.31
CA GLU A 116 4.94 0.96 -14.98
C GLU A 116 5.21 0.00 -13.81
N THR A 117 5.82 -1.14 -14.17
CA THR A 117 6.23 -2.26 -13.29
C THR A 117 7.51 -1.97 -12.55
#